data_AF-A0A1H2SWB6-F1
#
_entry.id   AF-A0A1H2SWB6-F1
#
_cell.length_a   1.000
_cell.length_b   1.000
_cell.length_c   1.000
_cell.angle_alpha   90.00
_cell.angle_beta   90.00
_cell.angle_gamma   90.00
#
_symmetry.space_group_name_H-M   'P 1'
#
loop_
_entity.id
_entity.type
_entity.pdbx_description
1 polymer ?
#
loop_
_entity_poly.entity_id
_entity_poly.type
_entity_poly.pdbx_seq_one_letter_code
_entity_poly.pdbx_strand_id
1 'polypeptide(L)'
;MSCIIRKIRTPDDFASIAEILGYVFAEPTTAENLADEDAKIPDTGSLWINEDGQLAGFDRCRLVAVNDKGEVVGYGISWRAPWTEAGELNHLLAVHPDYRKQGIGRALYTELENWAVLNGASKLNYEVNDNDASSIAFAEHRRFDQERHQFESVLELSKDSLKSLPSPPTSITIKPLSEMEELEAERKLYELYKVTSRDIPGISGNYFDFKEWKKWTLELPGSRPEYVLIALDGDRYVGVAQLLHQTSTESMYHEYTGVDKAYRGRGIGLALKVSAVQLAEQLKIKYLRTNNDSLNLPMLHINRDLLGYKPVPGRYKMVKVLPNENNALVNKAAKSETNVKVEVLQALMTDKTVIKNLVQFYIYDFTEFTNERINEQGTYPILSDLHKYWENHDGYNAYLIKANGEIAGFVLVKQLEDERSHKLAHFFILRKFRRAGVGKQAARAVFGSITGKWELNQLENNYPAIAFWNRVISEAAGLDLMVRYEQGKRIQRFTIR
;
A
#
# COMPACT_ATOMS: atom_id res chain seq x y z
N MET A 1 -7.35 18.23 14.49
CA MET A 1 -6.16 18.92 13.97
C MET A 1 -6.37 19.14 12.48
N SER A 2 -5.96 20.29 11.93
CA SER A 2 -5.89 20.49 10.49
C SER A 2 -4.58 19.88 9.99
N CYS A 3 -4.63 19.17 8.86
CA CYS A 3 -3.42 18.72 8.18
C CYS A 3 -3.60 18.86 6.66
N ILE A 4 -2.51 19.16 5.98
CA ILE A 4 -2.45 19.22 4.52
C ILE A 4 -1.78 17.95 4.03
N ILE A 5 -2.47 17.20 3.18
CA ILE A 5 -1.91 16.10 2.40
C ILE A 5 -1.49 16.64 1.04
N ARG A 6 -0.22 16.42 0.69
CA ARG A 6 0.33 16.82 -0.61
C ARG A 6 1.33 15.77 -1.11
N LYS A 7 1.66 15.84 -2.39
CA LYS A 7 2.82 15.11 -2.91
C LYS A 7 4.10 15.55 -2.19
N ILE A 8 5.01 14.60 -2.04
CA ILE A 8 6.40 14.85 -1.64
C ILE A 8 7.04 15.92 -2.53
N ARG A 9 7.85 16.78 -1.93
CA ARG A 9 8.77 17.71 -2.57
C ARG A 9 10.18 17.18 -2.38
N THR A 10 10.80 16.72 -3.45
CA THR A 10 12.18 16.25 -3.43
C THR A 10 13.13 17.40 -3.83
N PRO A 11 14.30 17.54 -3.18
CA PRO A 11 14.78 16.73 -2.05
C PRO A 11 14.26 17.19 -0.67
N ASP A 12 13.56 18.32 -0.60
CA ASP A 12 13.25 19.05 0.65
C ASP A 12 12.60 18.21 1.77
N ASP A 13 11.71 17.27 1.43
CA ASP A 13 11.01 16.45 2.43
C ASP A 13 11.81 15.22 2.89
N PHE A 14 12.94 14.87 2.25
CA PHE A 14 13.64 13.60 2.54
C PHE A 14 14.11 13.50 3.99
N ALA A 15 14.59 14.58 4.59
CA ALA A 15 15.04 14.58 5.98
C ALA A 15 13.91 14.22 6.96
N SER A 16 12.75 14.87 6.84
CA SER A 16 11.59 14.57 7.69
C SER A 16 11.00 13.18 7.40
N ILE A 17 11.02 12.72 6.15
CA ILE A 17 10.57 11.37 5.80
C ILE A 17 11.51 10.33 6.44
N ALA A 18 12.82 10.53 6.37
CA ALA A 18 13.81 9.63 6.97
C ALA A 18 13.62 9.51 8.48
N GLU A 19 13.40 10.63 9.18
CA GLU A 19 13.08 10.66 10.60
C GLU A 19 11.81 9.85 10.91
N ILE A 20 10.71 10.09 10.16
CA ILE A 20 9.44 9.39 10.36
C ILE A 20 9.59 7.88 10.13
N LEU A 21 10.32 7.47 9.09
CA LEU A 21 10.57 6.06 8.76
C LEU A 21 11.47 5.38 9.81
N GLY A 22 12.34 6.13 10.49
CA GLY A 22 13.15 5.64 11.61
C GLY A 22 12.32 5.10 12.78
N TYR A 23 11.07 5.52 12.93
CA TYR A 23 10.15 4.96 13.94
C TYR A 23 9.44 3.66 13.50
N VAL A 24 9.59 3.25 12.23
CA VAL A 24 8.91 2.09 11.65
C VAL A 24 9.90 0.99 11.27
N PHE A 25 11.04 1.37 10.71
CA PHE A 25 12.09 0.43 10.30
C PHE A 25 12.96 0.01 11.49
N ALA A 26 13.44 -1.23 11.43
CA ALA A 26 14.36 -1.76 12.44
C ALA A 26 15.73 -1.04 12.38
N GLU A 27 16.15 -0.66 11.17
CA GLU A 27 17.31 0.17 10.93
C GLU A 27 16.86 1.54 10.40
N PRO A 28 17.30 2.66 11.01
CA PRO A 28 16.98 3.99 10.53
C PRO A 28 17.52 4.22 9.11
N THR A 29 16.77 4.96 8.30
CA THR A 29 17.23 5.45 6.99
C THR A 29 17.69 6.91 7.10
N THR A 30 18.42 7.41 6.10
CA THR A 30 18.85 8.81 6.00
C THR A 30 18.25 9.49 4.76
N ALA A 31 18.33 10.82 4.71
CA ALA A 31 17.88 11.58 3.54
C ALA A 31 18.70 11.20 2.28
N GLU A 32 20.01 10.95 2.45
CA GLU A 32 20.91 10.52 1.39
C GLU A 32 20.52 9.14 0.86
N ASN A 33 20.24 8.17 1.75
CA ASN A 33 19.78 6.85 1.34
C ASN A 33 18.48 6.93 0.55
N LEU A 34 17.52 7.74 1.01
CA LEU A 34 16.26 7.95 0.29
C LEU A 34 16.48 8.60 -1.08
N ALA A 35 17.38 9.57 -1.18
CA ALA A 35 17.71 10.22 -2.45
C ALA A 35 18.39 9.25 -3.44
N ASP A 36 19.32 8.42 -2.95
CA ASP A 36 20.03 7.41 -3.75
C ASP A 36 19.09 6.31 -4.25
N GLU A 37 18.14 5.88 -3.42
CA GLU A 37 17.08 4.97 -3.83
C GLU A 37 16.14 5.62 -4.84
N ASP A 38 15.78 6.89 -4.62
CA ASP A 38 14.89 7.63 -5.50
C ASP A 38 15.46 7.77 -6.92
N ALA A 39 16.75 8.09 -7.03
CA ALA A 39 17.45 8.27 -8.29
C ALA A 39 17.55 7.00 -9.14
N LYS A 40 17.35 5.82 -8.54
CA LYS A 40 17.35 4.51 -9.25
C LYS A 40 16.00 4.18 -9.87
N ILE A 41 14.94 4.92 -9.52
CA ILE A 41 13.57 4.64 -9.95
C ILE A 41 13.15 5.70 -10.97
N PRO A 42 12.57 5.32 -12.13
CA PRO A 42 12.10 6.29 -13.11
C PRO A 42 11.10 7.29 -12.52
N ASP A 43 11.19 8.55 -12.94
CA ASP A 43 10.31 9.64 -12.48
C ASP A 43 8.85 9.46 -12.92
N THR A 44 8.65 8.76 -14.03
CA THR A 44 7.33 8.48 -14.60
C THR A 44 7.01 6.99 -14.51
N GLY A 45 5.90 6.68 -13.84
CA GLY A 45 5.35 5.33 -13.84
C GLY A 45 4.64 4.99 -15.15
N SER A 46 4.44 3.69 -15.35
CA SER A 46 3.67 3.13 -16.46
C SER A 46 2.76 2.05 -15.89
N LEU A 47 1.56 2.46 -15.48
CA LEU A 47 0.47 1.57 -15.09
C LEU A 47 -0.47 1.32 -16.27
N TRP A 48 -0.94 0.09 -16.38
CA TRP A 48 -1.97 -0.30 -17.35
C TRP A 48 -2.85 -1.41 -16.78
N ILE A 49 -3.85 -1.86 -17.54
CA ILE A 49 -4.64 -3.07 -17.26
C ILE A 49 -4.26 -4.18 -18.26
N ASN A 50 -3.89 -5.39 -17.80
CA ASN A 50 -3.54 -6.51 -18.68
C ASN A 50 -4.79 -7.12 -19.35
N GLU A 51 -4.55 -8.13 -20.19
CA GLU A 51 -5.59 -8.89 -20.88
C GLU A 51 -6.59 -9.56 -19.91
N ASP A 52 -6.16 -9.91 -18.70
CA ASP A 52 -7.00 -10.48 -17.64
C ASP A 52 -7.80 -9.44 -16.83
N GLY A 53 -7.68 -8.15 -17.18
CA GLY A 53 -8.39 -7.07 -16.48
C GLY A 53 -7.75 -6.66 -15.14
N GLN A 54 -6.50 -7.02 -14.90
CA GLN A 54 -5.75 -6.72 -13.67
C GLN A 54 -4.74 -5.60 -13.87
N LEU A 55 -4.54 -4.78 -12.83
CA LEU A 55 -3.49 -3.76 -12.82
C LEU A 55 -2.12 -4.39 -13.05
N ALA A 56 -1.34 -3.79 -13.96
CA ALA A 56 0.06 -4.04 -14.32
C ALA A 56 1.10 -2.96 -14.03
N GLY A 57 2.33 -3.21 -14.49
CA GLY A 57 3.34 -2.19 -14.68
C GLY A 57 4.05 -1.76 -13.39
N PHE A 58 4.48 -0.51 -13.33
CA PHE A 58 5.16 0.05 -12.17
C PHE A 58 4.79 1.52 -11.99
N ASP A 59 4.56 1.96 -10.76
CA ASP A 59 4.39 3.37 -10.38
C ASP A 59 4.36 3.49 -8.85
N ARG A 60 4.43 4.73 -8.36
CA ARG A 60 4.36 5.07 -6.94
C ARG A 60 3.63 6.40 -6.71
N CYS A 61 2.65 6.37 -5.82
CA CYS A 61 2.09 7.57 -5.21
C CYS A 61 2.76 7.81 -3.87
N ARG A 62 3.39 8.98 -3.70
CA ARG A 62 4.08 9.38 -2.47
C ARG A 62 3.47 10.66 -1.92
N LEU A 63 3.02 10.60 -0.68
CA LEU A 63 2.30 11.68 0.00
C LEU A 63 2.93 11.98 1.35
N VAL A 64 2.90 13.24 1.73
CA VAL A 64 3.25 13.71 3.08
C VAL A 64 2.07 14.42 3.71
N ALA A 65 1.96 14.29 5.04
CA ALA A 65 1.06 15.08 5.85
C ALA A 65 1.84 16.20 6.51
N VAL A 66 1.38 17.43 6.32
CA VAL A 66 2.00 18.65 6.84
C VAL A 66 1.07 19.29 7.86
N ASN A 67 1.61 19.60 9.05
CA ASN A 67 0.86 20.26 10.11
C ASN A 67 0.72 21.78 9.85
N ASP A 68 -0.01 22.48 10.72
CA ASP A 68 -0.26 23.93 10.58
C ASP A 68 1.02 24.80 10.72
N LYS A 69 2.15 24.23 11.18
CA LYS A 69 3.46 24.89 11.25
C LYS A 69 4.31 24.68 9.99
N GLY A 70 3.84 23.90 9.03
CA GLY A 70 4.60 23.55 7.84
C GLY A 70 5.53 22.35 8.01
N GLU A 71 5.47 21.64 9.14
CA GLU A 71 6.32 20.47 9.43
C GLU A 71 5.68 19.20 8.84
N VAL A 72 6.50 18.35 8.20
CA VAL A 72 6.07 17.02 7.76
C VAL A 72 5.96 16.10 8.97
N VAL A 73 4.75 15.60 9.24
CA VAL A 73 4.40 14.80 10.43
C VAL A 73 3.89 13.40 10.09
N GLY A 74 3.76 13.10 8.80
CA GLY A 74 3.41 11.77 8.32
C GLY A 74 3.85 11.55 6.88
N TYR A 75 4.09 10.30 6.52
CA TYR A 75 4.47 9.87 5.19
C TYR A 75 3.65 8.66 4.79
N GLY A 76 3.27 8.61 3.51
CA GLY A 76 2.54 7.49 2.93
C GLY A 76 3.00 7.22 1.50
N ILE A 77 3.15 5.95 1.16
CA ILE A 77 3.46 5.51 -0.19
C ILE A 77 2.56 4.33 -0.58
N SER A 78 2.05 4.38 -1.81
CA SER A 78 1.40 3.27 -2.49
C SER A 78 2.17 2.99 -3.77
N TRP A 79 2.61 1.75 -3.99
CA TRP A 79 3.49 1.45 -5.11
C TRP A 79 3.37 0.00 -5.59
N ARG A 80 3.81 -0.22 -6.82
CA ARG A 80 4.11 -1.54 -7.36
C ARG A 80 5.33 -1.50 -8.26
N ALA A 81 6.00 -2.64 -8.35
CA ALA A 81 7.07 -2.90 -9.30
C ALA A 81 6.62 -3.92 -10.37
N PRO A 82 7.39 -4.13 -11.45
CA PRO A 82 7.04 -5.10 -12.49
C PRO A 82 6.85 -6.53 -11.98
N TRP A 83 7.53 -6.89 -10.89
CA TRP A 83 7.46 -8.20 -10.25
C TRP A 83 6.41 -8.29 -9.13
N THR A 84 5.64 -7.23 -8.86
CA THR A 84 4.49 -7.30 -7.95
C THR A 84 3.35 -8.04 -8.65
N GLU A 85 2.68 -8.94 -7.91
CA GLU A 85 1.54 -9.72 -8.41
C GLU A 85 0.49 -8.83 -9.10
N ALA A 86 -0.08 -9.35 -10.18
CA ALA A 86 -1.05 -8.61 -10.99
C ALA A 86 -2.28 -8.24 -10.16
N GLY A 87 -2.74 -6.99 -10.31
CA GLY A 87 -3.84 -6.43 -9.53
C GLY A 87 -3.46 -5.89 -8.14
N GLU A 88 -2.24 -6.13 -7.67
CA GLU A 88 -1.83 -5.75 -6.30
C GLU A 88 -1.03 -4.43 -6.25
N LEU A 89 -1.15 -3.72 -5.12
CA LEU A 89 -0.31 -2.60 -4.72
C LEU A 89 0.18 -2.78 -3.28
N ASN A 90 1.42 -2.39 -3.02
CA ASN A 90 1.99 -2.33 -1.69
C ASN A 90 1.77 -0.95 -1.07
N HIS A 91 1.50 -0.91 0.23
CA HIS A 91 1.34 0.32 1.00
C HIS A 91 2.34 0.35 2.15
N LEU A 92 2.86 1.54 2.42
CA LEU A 92 3.53 1.87 3.66
C LEU A 92 3.01 3.23 4.13
N LEU A 93 2.70 3.33 5.42
CA LEU A 93 2.25 4.57 6.03
C LEU A 93 2.83 4.69 7.42
N ALA A 94 3.36 5.87 7.73
CA ALA A 94 3.98 6.20 8.99
C ALA A 94 3.51 7.59 9.45
N VAL A 95 3.22 7.73 10.74
CA VAL A 95 2.90 9.01 11.37
C VAL A 95 3.85 9.18 12.55
N HIS A 96 4.47 10.35 12.64
CA HIS A 96 5.35 10.71 13.74
C HIS A 96 4.65 10.44 15.09
N PRO A 97 5.31 9.81 16.07
CA PRO A 97 4.67 9.36 17.32
C PRO A 97 3.81 10.43 18.02
N ASP A 98 4.32 11.66 18.12
CA ASP A 98 3.63 12.78 18.77
C ASP A 98 2.35 13.25 18.05
N TYR A 99 2.19 12.87 16.79
CA TYR A 99 1.08 13.27 15.94
C TYR A 99 0.10 12.11 15.65
N ARG A 100 0.30 10.94 16.28
CA ARG A 100 -0.62 9.79 16.18
C ARG A 100 -1.98 10.10 16.83
N LYS A 101 -3.01 9.37 16.40
CA LYS A 101 -4.42 9.48 16.87
C LYS A 101 -5.09 10.84 16.60
N GLN A 102 -4.53 11.67 15.73
CA GLN A 102 -5.09 12.98 15.37
C GLN A 102 -5.81 12.99 14.01
N GLY A 103 -6.01 11.82 13.38
CA GLY A 103 -6.65 11.68 12.07
C GLY A 103 -5.68 11.69 10.87
N ILE A 104 -4.39 11.97 11.08
CA ILE A 104 -3.37 12.08 10.02
C ILE A 104 -3.22 10.77 9.24
N GLY A 105 -3.08 9.64 9.94
CA GLY A 105 -3.00 8.34 9.27
C GLY A 105 -4.26 8.03 8.45
N ARG A 106 -5.45 8.45 8.92
CA ARG A 106 -6.69 8.33 8.16
C ARG A 106 -6.63 9.16 6.88
N ALA A 107 -6.19 10.40 6.96
CA ALA A 107 -6.08 11.29 5.81
C ALA A 107 -5.10 10.73 4.75
N LEU A 108 -3.88 10.34 5.16
CA LEU A 108 -2.90 9.71 4.25
C LEU A 108 -3.44 8.44 3.60
N TYR A 109 -3.98 7.51 4.40
CA TYR A 109 -4.52 6.25 3.88
C TYR A 109 -5.65 6.49 2.88
N THR A 110 -6.55 7.44 3.17
CA THR A 110 -7.69 7.74 2.29
C THR A 110 -7.20 8.17 0.90
N GLU A 111 -6.17 9.01 0.83
CA GLU A 111 -5.61 9.45 -0.45
C GLU A 111 -4.85 8.32 -1.18
N LEU A 112 -4.10 7.47 -0.46
CA LEU A 112 -3.41 6.32 -1.05
C LEU A 112 -4.39 5.27 -1.60
N GLU A 113 -5.43 4.92 -0.83
CA GLU A 113 -6.48 3.99 -1.26
C GLU A 113 -7.22 4.55 -2.48
N ASN A 114 -7.54 5.85 -2.48
CA ASN A 114 -8.16 6.50 -3.64
C ASN A 114 -7.28 6.38 -4.89
N TRP A 115 -5.97 6.63 -4.77
CA TRP A 115 -5.04 6.46 -5.89
C TRP A 115 -5.00 5.01 -6.38
N ALA A 116 -4.97 4.03 -5.46
CA ALA A 116 -4.99 2.61 -5.82
C ALA A 116 -6.27 2.21 -6.58
N VAL A 117 -7.43 2.65 -6.08
CA VAL A 117 -8.74 2.40 -6.72
C VAL A 117 -8.82 3.06 -8.09
N LEU A 118 -8.33 4.28 -8.25
CA LEU A 118 -8.34 4.98 -9.54
C LEU A 118 -7.49 4.28 -10.60
N ASN A 119 -6.41 3.61 -10.18
CA ASN A 119 -5.53 2.86 -11.06
C ASN A 119 -5.95 1.39 -11.23
N GLY A 120 -7.08 0.96 -10.67
CA GLY A 120 -7.63 -0.38 -10.92
C GLY A 120 -6.99 -1.51 -10.11
N ALA A 121 -6.42 -1.20 -8.93
CA ALA A 121 -5.95 -2.23 -8.02
C ALA A 121 -7.12 -3.06 -7.47
N SER A 122 -6.96 -4.38 -7.44
CA SER A 122 -7.90 -5.33 -6.85
C SER A 122 -7.52 -5.75 -5.43
N LYS A 123 -6.27 -5.50 -5.01
CA LYS A 123 -5.80 -5.84 -3.67
C LYS A 123 -4.70 -4.89 -3.18
N LEU A 124 -4.74 -4.58 -1.89
CA LEU A 124 -3.71 -3.81 -1.19
C LEU A 124 -2.96 -4.72 -0.23
N ASN A 125 -1.64 -4.61 -0.21
CA ASN A 125 -0.76 -5.24 0.77
C ASN A 125 -0.21 -4.18 1.73
N TYR A 126 -0.17 -4.50 3.01
CA TYR A 126 0.31 -3.61 4.06
C TYR A 126 1.12 -4.42 5.08
N GLU A 127 2.36 -4.03 5.34
CA GLU A 127 3.17 -4.65 6.39
C GLU A 127 3.03 -3.88 7.71
N VAL A 128 2.80 -4.61 8.80
CA VAL A 128 2.66 -4.03 10.13
C VAL A 128 3.55 -4.78 11.11
N ASN A 129 4.31 -4.06 11.94
CA ASN A 129 5.07 -4.69 13.01
C ASN A 129 4.12 -5.39 13.99
N ASP A 130 4.40 -6.65 14.32
CA ASP A 130 3.50 -7.49 15.12
C ASP A 130 3.36 -7.05 16.59
N ASN A 131 4.25 -6.16 17.04
CA ASN A 131 4.25 -5.54 18.35
C ASN A 131 3.64 -4.12 18.39
N ASP A 132 3.16 -3.58 17.26
CA ASP A 132 2.46 -2.29 17.22
C ASP A 132 0.94 -2.48 17.17
N ALA A 133 0.35 -2.69 18.34
CA ALA A 133 -1.10 -2.87 18.51
C ALA A 133 -1.92 -1.70 17.93
N SER A 134 -1.40 -0.47 17.92
CA SER A 134 -2.10 0.68 17.35
C SER A 134 -2.16 0.60 15.83
N SER A 135 -1.08 0.16 15.18
CA SER A 135 -1.00 0.01 13.73
C SER A 135 -1.79 -1.21 13.24
N ILE A 136 -1.80 -2.30 14.02
CA ILE A 136 -2.65 -3.49 13.75
C ILE A 136 -4.12 -3.08 13.79
N ALA A 137 -4.56 -2.46 14.88
CA ALA A 137 -5.94 -1.98 14.99
C ALA A 137 -6.29 -0.99 13.86
N PHE A 138 -5.37 -0.09 13.49
CA PHE A 138 -5.59 0.84 12.38
C PHE A 138 -5.87 0.12 11.04
N ALA A 139 -5.17 -0.98 10.76
CA ALA A 139 -5.36 -1.79 9.56
C ALA A 139 -6.68 -2.59 9.62
N GLU A 140 -6.99 -3.23 10.76
CA GLU A 140 -8.23 -4.00 10.96
C GLU A 140 -9.48 -3.12 10.81
N HIS A 141 -9.49 -1.89 11.35
CA HIS A 141 -10.59 -0.95 11.20
C HIS A 141 -10.84 -0.56 9.72
N ARG A 142 -9.86 -0.77 8.85
CA ARG A 142 -9.94 -0.56 7.39
C ARG A 142 -10.23 -1.83 6.61
N ARG A 143 -10.54 -2.92 7.31
CA ARG A 143 -10.84 -4.25 6.76
C ARG A 143 -9.65 -4.85 6.01
N PHE A 144 -8.45 -4.67 6.56
CA PHE A 144 -7.34 -5.53 6.20
C PHE A 144 -7.42 -6.80 7.04
N ASP A 145 -7.27 -7.94 6.39
CA ASP A 145 -7.15 -9.25 7.00
C ASP A 145 -5.67 -9.65 7.10
N GLN A 146 -5.30 -10.36 8.16
CA GLN A 146 -3.96 -10.91 8.30
C GLN A 146 -3.79 -12.12 7.36
N GLU A 147 -2.94 -11.99 6.33
CA GLU A 147 -2.64 -13.08 5.40
C GLU A 147 -1.49 -13.94 5.90
N ARG A 148 -0.45 -13.32 6.47
CA ARG A 148 0.79 -13.99 6.87
C ARG A 148 1.42 -13.32 8.08
N HIS A 149 2.10 -14.11 8.91
CA HIS A 149 2.96 -13.60 9.98
C HIS A 149 4.37 -14.16 9.81
N GLN A 150 5.33 -13.25 9.63
CA GLN A 150 6.75 -13.57 9.49
C GLN A 150 7.51 -12.92 10.63
N PHE A 151 8.39 -13.66 11.27
CA PHE A 151 9.16 -13.17 12.40
C PHE A 151 10.50 -13.88 12.47
N GLU A 152 11.49 -13.18 12.99
CA GLU A 152 12.79 -13.79 13.22
C GLU A 152 12.81 -14.50 14.58
N SER A 153 13.71 -15.45 14.77
CA SER A 153 13.99 -16.04 16.07
C SER A 153 15.48 -16.16 16.31
N VAL A 154 15.87 -16.06 17.58
CA VAL A 154 17.26 -16.05 18.04
C VAL A 154 17.50 -17.24 18.96
N LEU A 155 18.61 -17.95 18.74
CA LEU A 155 19.13 -18.96 19.65
C LEU A 155 20.48 -18.49 20.20
N GLU A 156 20.51 -18.18 21.50
CA GLU A 156 21.74 -17.85 22.22
C GLU A 156 22.55 -19.13 22.48
N LEU A 157 23.82 -19.11 22.12
CA LEU A 157 24.73 -20.23 22.29
C LEU A 157 25.52 -20.07 23.59
N SER A 158 25.47 -21.10 24.42
CA SER A 158 26.20 -21.23 25.67
C SER A 158 26.80 -22.63 25.76
N LYS A 159 27.77 -22.84 26.64
CA LYS A 159 28.38 -24.16 26.87
C LYS A 159 27.37 -25.24 27.29
N ASP A 160 26.22 -24.84 27.83
CA ASP A 160 25.16 -25.77 28.22
C ASP A 160 24.15 -26.02 27.08
N SER A 161 24.13 -25.17 26.04
CA SER A 161 23.22 -25.30 24.90
C SER A 161 23.40 -26.63 24.17
N LEU A 162 24.64 -27.12 24.00
CA LEU A 162 24.91 -28.43 23.40
C LEU A 162 24.35 -29.61 24.22
N LYS A 163 24.47 -29.53 25.56
CA LYS A 163 24.08 -30.65 26.44
C LYS A 163 22.57 -30.89 26.41
N SER A 164 21.81 -29.84 26.11
CA SER A 164 20.36 -29.88 25.94
C SER A 164 19.90 -30.23 24.52
N LEU A 165 20.80 -30.34 23.54
CA LEU A 165 20.37 -30.66 22.18
C LEU A 165 19.80 -32.08 22.12
N PRO A 166 18.64 -32.27 21.49
CA PRO A 166 18.06 -33.60 21.33
C PRO A 166 18.95 -34.45 20.43
N SER A 167 19.07 -35.74 20.75
CA SER A 167 19.64 -36.73 19.83
C SER A 167 18.66 -36.97 18.69
N PRO A 168 19.01 -36.68 17.42
CA PRO A 168 18.09 -36.87 16.31
C PRO A 168 17.81 -38.37 16.09
N PRO A 169 16.57 -38.78 15.75
CA PRO A 169 16.18 -40.18 15.61
C PRO A 169 16.62 -40.81 14.27
N THR A 170 17.76 -40.39 13.70
CA THR A 170 18.23 -40.81 12.38
C THR A 170 19.72 -41.14 12.39
N SER A 171 20.11 -42.11 11.56
CA SER A 171 21.50 -42.51 11.32
C SER A 171 22.07 -41.96 10.01
N ILE A 172 21.41 -40.98 9.39
CA ILE A 172 21.85 -40.30 8.17
C ILE A 172 23.17 -39.58 8.42
N THR A 173 24.09 -39.70 7.47
CA THR A 173 25.39 -39.02 7.52
C THR A 173 25.20 -37.55 7.13
N ILE A 174 25.79 -36.62 7.88
CA ILE A 174 25.80 -35.20 7.55
C ILE A 174 27.25 -34.75 7.33
N LYS A 175 27.51 -34.09 6.21
CA LYS A 175 28.84 -33.54 5.85
C LYS A 175 28.71 -32.15 5.25
N PRO A 176 29.72 -31.26 5.43
CA PRO A 176 29.74 -29.98 4.75
C PRO A 176 30.01 -30.14 3.24
N LEU A 177 29.57 -29.18 2.43
CA LEU A 177 29.83 -29.15 0.99
C LEU A 177 31.33 -29.14 0.67
N SER A 178 32.16 -28.57 1.55
CA SER A 178 33.63 -28.58 1.43
C SER A 178 34.26 -29.98 1.43
N GLU A 179 33.54 -30.99 1.93
CA GLU A 179 33.98 -32.39 1.97
C GLU A 179 33.41 -33.26 0.84
N MET A 180 32.68 -32.65 -0.11
CA MET A 180 32.17 -33.35 -1.30
C MET A 180 33.24 -33.34 -2.38
N GLU A 181 33.81 -34.52 -2.66
CA GLU A 181 34.91 -34.66 -3.63
C GLU A 181 34.41 -34.82 -5.08
N GLU A 182 33.11 -35.05 -5.29
CA GLU A 182 32.57 -35.22 -6.63
C GLU A 182 32.44 -33.92 -7.43
N LEU A 183 32.76 -33.99 -8.73
CA LEU A 183 32.74 -32.84 -9.65
C LEU A 183 31.35 -32.18 -9.78
N GLU A 184 30.28 -32.94 -9.53
CA GLU A 184 28.89 -32.52 -9.70
C GLU A 184 28.17 -32.22 -8.37
N ALA A 185 28.90 -32.05 -7.26
CA ALA A 185 28.33 -31.81 -5.93
C ALA A 185 27.35 -30.62 -5.91
N GLU A 186 27.76 -29.48 -6.47
CA GLU A 186 26.91 -28.28 -6.55
C GLU A 186 25.65 -28.53 -7.40
N ARG A 187 25.73 -29.32 -8.47
CA ARG A 187 24.56 -29.65 -9.29
C ARG A 187 23.57 -30.55 -8.56
N LYS A 188 24.06 -31.55 -7.83
CA LYS A 188 23.20 -32.39 -6.99
C LYS A 188 22.51 -31.56 -5.91
N LEU A 189 23.25 -30.63 -5.30
CA LEU A 189 22.71 -29.70 -4.32
C LEU A 189 21.64 -28.78 -4.94
N TYR A 190 21.88 -28.24 -6.13
CA TYR A 190 20.90 -27.44 -6.87
C TYR A 190 19.60 -28.21 -7.12
N GLU A 191 19.66 -29.46 -7.57
CA GLU A 191 18.45 -30.28 -7.78
C GLU A 191 17.69 -30.52 -6.47
N LEU A 192 18.39 -30.70 -5.35
CA LEU A 192 17.75 -30.78 -4.03
C LEU A 192 17.05 -29.47 -3.64
N TYR A 193 17.71 -28.31 -3.78
CA TYR A 193 17.12 -26.99 -3.51
C TYR A 193 15.89 -26.74 -4.37
N LYS A 194 15.97 -27.06 -5.66
CA LYS A 194 14.88 -26.88 -6.62
C LYS A 194 13.62 -27.68 -6.24
N VAL A 195 13.80 -28.89 -5.69
CA VAL A 195 12.67 -29.71 -5.25
C VAL A 195 12.13 -29.23 -3.90
N THR A 196 13.00 -28.89 -2.96
CA THR A 196 12.63 -28.54 -1.58
C THR A 196 12.15 -27.09 -1.41
N SER A 197 12.51 -26.18 -2.32
CA SER A 197 12.03 -24.79 -2.32
C SER A 197 10.53 -24.68 -2.55
N ARG A 198 9.92 -25.65 -3.23
CA ARG A 198 8.48 -25.71 -3.51
C ARG A 198 7.62 -25.84 -2.26
N ASP A 199 8.21 -26.21 -1.13
CA ASP A 199 7.51 -26.33 0.16
C ASP A 199 7.57 -25.04 0.98
N ILE A 200 8.27 -24.00 0.52
CA ILE A 200 8.31 -22.70 1.19
C ILE A 200 7.00 -21.96 0.88
N PRO A 201 6.23 -21.55 1.92
CA PRO A 201 5.04 -20.74 1.70
C PRO A 201 5.35 -19.45 0.92
N GLY A 202 4.61 -19.22 -0.16
CA GLY A 202 4.74 -18.04 -1.02
C GLY A 202 5.68 -18.18 -2.22
N ILE A 203 6.33 -19.32 -2.43
CA ILE A 203 7.10 -19.58 -3.66
C ILE A 203 6.19 -20.20 -4.74
N SER A 204 6.11 -19.57 -5.91
CA SER A 204 5.44 -20.08 -7.11
C SER A 204 6.24 -19.82 -8.38
N GLY A 205 5.97 -20.57 -9.44
CA GLY A 205 6.62 -20.39 -10.75
C GLY A 205 7.88 -21.22 -10.97
N ASN A 206 8.67 -20.83 -11.96
CA ASN A 206 9.93 -21.49 -12.30
C ASN A 206 11.00 -21.17 -11.25
N TYR A 207 11.79 -22.18 -10.88
CA TYR A 207 12.96 -21.98 -10.04
C TYR A 207 14.12 -21.39 -10.86
N PHE A 208 15.04 -20.71 -10.20
CA PHE A 208 16.24 -20.14 -10.83
C PHE A 208 17.01 -21.19 -11.63
N ASP A 209 17.66 -20.76 -12.71
CA ASP A 209 18.64 -21.63 -13.37
C ASP A 209 19.86 -21.88 -12.46
N PHE A 210 20.71 -22.83 -12.82
CA PHE A 210 21.85 -23.21 -11.99
C PHE A 210 22.80 -22.04 -11.67
N LYS A 211 23.03 -21.14 -12.64
CA LYS A 211 23.96 -20.03 -12.49
C LYS A 211 23.37 -18.96 -11.57
N GLU A 212 22.10 -18.62 -11.77
CA GLU A 212 21.38 -17.69 -10.92
C GLU A 212 21.23 -18.23 -9.50
N TRP A 213 20.87 -19.51 -9.35
CA TRP A 213 20.78 -20.17 -8.05
C TRP A 213 22.11 -20.09 -7.30
N LYS A 214 23.23 -20.42 -7.98
CA LYS A 214 24.56 -20.37 -7.36
C LYS A 214 24.88 -18.97 -6.85
N LYS A 215 24.64 -17.95 -7.67
CA LYS A 215 24.85 -16.54 -7.30
C LYS A 215 24.03 -16.13 -6.08
N TRP A 216 22.75 -16.50 -6.05
CA TRP A 216 21.81 -16.07 -5.01
C TRP A 216 21.72 -17.01 -3.80
N THR A 217 22.53 -18.07 -3.77
CA THR A 217 22.53 -19.06 -2.68
C THR A 217 23.93 -19.30 -2.15
N LEU A 218 24.84 -19.79 -2.99
CA LEU A 218 26.18 -20.19 -2.55
C LEU A 218 27.16 -19.01 -2.47
N GLU A 219 26.98 -18.00 -3.30
CA GLU A 219 27.85 -16.82 -3.41
C GLU A 219 27.36 -15.62 -2.57
N LEU A 220 26.36 -15.83 -1.71
CA LEU A 220 25.90 -14.80 -0.78
C LEU A 220 27.02 -14.36 0.18
N PRO A 221 27.07 -13.08 0.59
CA PRO A 221 27.97 -12.64 1.65
C PRO A 221 27.81 -13.50 2.91
N GLY A 222 28.93 -13.95 3.48
CA GLY A 222 28.94 -14.83 4.65
C GLY A 222 28.73 -16.32 4.36
N SER A 223 28.40 -16.70 3.12
CA SER A 223 28.32 -18.10 2.70
C SER A 223 29.72 -18.70 2.48
N ARG A 224 29.88 -19.98 2.84
CA ARG A 224 31.09 -20.78 2.64
C ARG A 224 30.69 -22.25 2.42
N PRO A 225 31.42 -23.06 1.63
CA PRO A 225 31.13 -24.49 1.49
C PRO A 225 31.10 -25.26 2.82
N GLU A 226 31.90 -24.84 3.79
CA GLU A 226 31.94 -25.40 5.15
C GLU A 226 30.62 -25.18 5.91
N TYR A 227 29.82 -24.18 5.51
CA TYR A 227 28.58 -23.76 6.17
C TYR A 227 27.33 -24.33 5.50
N VAL A 228 27.51 -25.16 4.47
CA VAL A 228 26.44 -25.86 3.75
C VAL A 228 26.48 -27.32 4.16
N LEU A 229 25.62 -27.70 5.10
CA LEU A 229 25.55 -29.04 5.67
C LEU A 229 24.57 -29.90 4.86
N ILE A 230 25.03 -31.03 4.35
CA ILE A 230 24.27 -31.92 3.47
C ILE A 230 24.03 -33.24 4.18
N ALA A 231 22.76 -33.65 4.23
CA ALA A 231 22.32 -34.95 4.71
C ALA A 231 22.36 -35.98 3.56
N LEU A 232 23.02 -37.10 3.80
CA LEU A 232 23.32 -38.14 2.82
C LEU A 232 22.70 -39.49 3.21
N ASP A 233 21.99 -40.11 2.27
CA ASP A 233 21.64 -41.54 2.30
C ASP A 233 22.44 -42.26 1.23
N GLY A 234 23.56 -42.88 1.63
CA GLY A 234 24.62 -43.30 0.70
C GLY A 234 25.15 -42.10 -0.10
N ASP A 235 25.08 -42.16 -1.43
CA ASP A 235 25.52 -41.08 -2.33
C ASP A 235 24.42 -40.06 -2.68
N ARG A 236 23.21 -40.24 -2.14
CA ARG A 236 22.05 -39.38 -2.42
C ARG A 236 21.95 -38.24 -1.42
N TYR A 237 21.77 -37.03 -1.94
CA TYR A 237 21.53 -35.84 -1.14
C TYR A 237 20.04 -35.78 -0.81
N VAL A 238 19.70 -35.85 0.48
CA VAL A 238 18.31 -35.98 0.95
C VAL A 238 17.88 -34.84 1.86
N GLY A 239 18.80 -33.99 2.27
CA GLY A 239 18.49 -32.74 2.97
C GLY A 239 19.69 -31.80 3.01
N VAL A 240 19.42 -30.54 3.32
CA VAL A 240 20.44 -29.49 3.43
C VAL A 240 20.06 -28.51 4.54
N ALA A 241 21.06 -28.01 5.25
CA ALA A 241 20.98 -26.79 6.05
C ALA A 241 22.12 -25.85 5.67
N GLN A 242 21.82 -24.58 5.40
CA GLN A 242 22.81 -23.57 5.06
C GLN A 242 22.84 -22.46 6.10
N LEU A 243 24.05 -22.09 6.51
CA LEU A 243 24.34 -20.96 7.39
C LEU A 243 25.08 -19.84 6.64
N LEU A 244 24.85 -18.60 7.05
CA LEU A 244 25.59 -17.41 6.61
C LEU A 244 26.26 -16.77 7.82
N HIS A 245 27.56 -16.47 7.73
CA HIS A 245 28.28 -15.77 8.79
C HIS A 245 28.11 -14.25 8.65
N GLN A 246 27.52 -13.62 9.66
CA GLN A 246 27.36 -12.17 9.73
C GLN A 246 28.49 -11.54 10.54
N THR A 247 29.52 -11.09 9.84
CA THR A 247 30.75 -10.56 10.45
C THR A 247 30.52 -9.31 11.30
N SER A 248 29.59 -8.43 10.91
CA SER A 248 29.28 -7.19 11.65
C SER A 248 28.68 -7.41 13.04
N THR A 249 28.03 -8.57 13.24
CA THR A 249 27.33 -8.88 14.49
C THR A 249 27.90 -10.11 15.20
N GLU A 250 28.98 -10.70 14.66
CA GLU A 250 29.61 -11.95 15.12
C GLU A 250 28.59 -13.08 15.33
N SER A 251 27.61 -13.18 14.42
CA SER A 251 26.50 -14.14 14.50
C SER A 251 26.40 -14.99 13.24
N MET A 252 25.64 -16.08 13.30
CA MET A 252 25.28 -16.84 12.11
C MET A 252 23.79 -16.78 11.84
N TYR A 253 23.41 -16.69 10.57
CA TYR A 253 22.03 -16.72 10.12
C TYR A 253 21.74 -18.07 9.46
N HIS A 254 20.66 -18.73 9.89
CA HIS A 254 20.17 -19.96 9.31
C HIS A 254 19.30 -19.65 8.11
N GLU A 255 19.94 -19.63 6.95
CA GLU A 255 19.36 -19.21 5.67
C GLU A 255 18.34 -20.20 5.15
N TYR A 256 18.70 -21.48 5.14
CA TYR A 256 17.88 -22.49 4.49
C TYR A 256 17.91 -23.82 5.24
N THR A 257 16.79 -24.53 5.25
CA THR A 257 16.72 -25.95 5.63
C THR A 257 15.68 -26.65 4.80
N GLY A 258 16.10 -27.66 4.03
CA GLY A 258 15.24 -28.43 3.16
C GLY A 258 15.47 -29.92 3.35
N VAL A 259 14.39 -30.70 3.29
CA VAL A 259 14.47 -32.18 3.30
C VAL A 259 13.58 -32.68 2.16
N ASP A 260 14.16 -33.58 1.34
CA ASP A 260 13.45 -34.27 0.26
C ASP A 260 12.16 -34.89 0.82
N LYS A 261 11.05 -34.68 0.11
CA LYS A 261 9.72 -35.13 0.52
C LYS A 261 9.66 -36.61 0.90
N ALA A 262 10.43 -37.48 0.21
CA ALA A 262 10.47 -38.91 0.49
C ALA A 262 11.15 -39.28 1.83
N TYR A 263 11.90 -38.34 2.41
CA TYR A 263 12.73 -38.53 3.61
C TYR A 263 12.20 -37.77 4.83
N ARG A 264 11.07 -37.06 4.70
CA ARG A 264 10.44 -36.34 5.81
C ARG A 264 9.89 -37.27 6.89
N GLY A 265 9.66 -36.72 8.08
CA GLY A 265 9.17 -37.48 9.24
C GLY A 265 10.22 -38.39 9.89
N ARG A 266 11.46 -38.40 9.39
CA ARG A 266 12.56 -39.23 9.90
C ARG A 266 13.56 -38.48 10.79
N GLY A 267 13.24 -37.26 11.22
CA GLY A 267 14.14 -36.45 12.06
C GLY A 267 15.35 -35.82 11.36
N ILE A 268 15.49 -35.92 10.04
CA ILE A 268 16.64 -35.37 9.28
C ILE A 268 16.74 -33.84 9.40
N GLY A 269 15.62 -33.11 9.37
CA GLY A 269 15.63 -31.66 9.53
C GLY A 269 16.17 -31.23 10.90
N LEU A 270 15.80 -31.97 11.96
CA LEU A 270 16.35 -31.75 13.30
C LEU A 270 17.84 -32.08 13.33
N ALA A 271 18.28 -33.19 12.72
CA ALA A 271 19.69 -33.56 12.65
C ALA A 271 20.54 -32.47 11.98
N LEU A 272 20.10 -31.98 10.82
CA LEU A 272 20.76 -30.89 10.11
C LEU A 272 20.86 -29.62 10.96
N LYS A 273 19.80 -29.25 11.68
CA LYS A 273 19.80 -28.09 12.56
C LYS A 273 20.69 -28.27 13.79
N VAL A 274 20.72 -29.46 14.39
CA VAL A 274 21.65 -29.79 15.48
C VAL A 274 23.10 -29.69 15.01
N SER A 275 23.42 -30.23 13.83
CA SER A 275 24.77 -30.11 13.23
C SER A 275 25.14 -28.65 12.92
N ALA A 276 24.17 -27.83 12.48
CA ALA A 276 24.37 -26.40 12.27
C ALA A 276 24.70 -25.66 13.59
N VAL A 277 24.01 -25.99 14.69
CA VAL A 277 24.29 -25.44 16.01
C VAL A 277 25.68 -25.85 16.51
N GLN A 278 26.06 -27.12 16.33
CA GLN A 278 27.38 -27.64 16.69
C GLN A 278 28.50 -26.93 15.90
N LEU A 279 28.31 -26.73 14.61
CA LEU A 279 29.25 -25.97 13.78
C LEU A 279 29.41 -24.52 14.27
N ALA A 280 28.30 -23.84 14.55
CA ALA A 280 28.33 -22.46 15.04
C ALA A 280 29.09 -22.34 16.38
N GLU A 281 28.92 -23.29 17.29
CA GLU A 281 29.65 -23.32 18.56
C GLU A 281 31.16 -23.60 18.35
N GLN A 282 31.54 -24.51 17.45
CA GLN A 282 32.95 -24.74 17.09
C GLN A 282 33.62 -23.47 16.57
N LEU A 283 32.86 -22.66 15.83
CA LEU A 283 33.28 -21.35 15.34
C LEU A 283 33.16 -20.24 16.39
N LYS A 284 32.78 -20.57 17.63
CA LYS A 284 32.62 -19.65 18.77
C LYS A 284 31.62 -18.53 18.52
N ILE A 285 30.59 -18.81 17.72
CA ILE A 285 29.47 -17.90 17.46
C ILE A 285 28.65 -17.73 18.75
N LYS A 286 28.23 -16.50 19.04
CA LYS A 286 27.47 -16.18 20.25
C LYS A 286 26.00 -16.55 20.14
N TYR A 287 25.40 -16.35 18.97
CA TYR A 287 23.99 -16.65 18.73
C TYR A 287 23.72 -16.92 17.24
N LEU A 288 22.63 -17.65 17.01
CA LEU A 288 22.09 -17.94 15.69
C LEU A 288 20.77 -17.18 15.48
N ARG A 289 20.50 -16.74 14.26
CA ARG A 289 19.21 -16.15 13.86
C ARG A 289 18.56 -16.94 12.73
N THR A 290 17.24 -16.84 12.58
CA THR A 290 16.52 -17.43 11.42
C THR A 290 15.15 -16.77 11.26
N ASN A 291 14.69 -16.57 10.04
CA ASN A 291 13.31 -16.15 9.78
C ASN A 291 12.35 -17.34 9.77
N ASN A 292 11.19 -17.14 10.39
CA ASN A 292 10.11 -18.09 10.46
C ASN A 292 8.85 -17.51 9.82
N ASP A 293 8.05 -18.42 9.27
CA ASP A 293 6.67 -18.17 8.90
C ASP A 293 5.77 -18.92 9.89
N SER A 294 4.80 -18.21 10.48
CA SER A 294 3.80 -18.79 11.38
C SER A 294 3.07 -20.03 10.82
N LEU A 295 2.96 -20.14 9.49
CA LEU A 295 2.30 -21.27 8.81
C LEU A 295 3.23 -22.49 8.65
N ASN A 296 4.54 -22.34 8.83
CA ASN A 296 5.50 -23.44 8.74
C ASN A 296 5.64 -24.18 10.08
N LEU A 297 4.55 -24.82 10.52
CA LEU A 297 4.47 -25.55 11.79
C LEU A 297 5.60 -26.58 11.99
N PRO A 298 6.02 -27.37 10.98
CA PRO A 298 7.10 -28.33 11.16
C PRO A 298 8.44 -27.68 11.52
N MET A 299 8.79 -26.55 10.90
CA MET A 299 10.05 -25.87 11.16
C MET A 299 10.01 -25.06 12.45
N LEU A 300 8.85 -24.52 12.81
CA LEU A 300 8.62 -23.91 14.12
C LEU A 300 8.79 -24.91 15.25
N HIS A 301 8.30 -26.13 15.10
CA HIS A 301 8.49 -27.19 16.08
C HIS A 301 9.99 -27.47 16.32
N ILE A 302 10.77 -27.59 15.24
CA ILE A 302 12.23 -27.78 15.35
C ILE A 302 12.91 -26.57 16.00
N ASN A 303 12.70 -25.37 15.46
CA ASN A 303 13.38 -24.17 15.93
C ASN A 303 12.99 -23.85 17.38
N ARG A 304 11.69 -23.73 17.68
CA ARG A 304 11.19 -23.27 18.99
C ARG A 304 11.18 -24.38 20.03
N ASP A 305 10.52 -25.50 19.73
CA ASP A 305 10.19 -26.50 20.76
C ASP A 305 11.37 -27.45 21.04
N LEU A 306 12.20 -27.75 20.03
CA LEU A 306 13.30 -28.70 20.16
C LEU A 306 14.68 -28.05 20.37
N LEU A 307 14.94 -26.92 19.73
CA LEU A 307 16.24 -26.24 19.80
C LEU A 307 16.24 -25.01 20.74
N GLY A 308 15.07 -24.47 21.08
CA GLY A 308 14.94 -23.35 22.00
C GLY A 308 15.16 -21.97 21.38
N TYR A 309 15.02 -21.82 20.06
CA TYR A 309 14.95 -20.49 19.44
C TYR A 309 13.79 -19.69 20.04
N LYS A 310 14.06 -18.43 20.38
CA LYS A 310 13.07 -17.49 20.91
C LYS A 310 12.67 -16.49 19.84
N PRO A 311 11.38 -16.29 19.57
CA PRO A 311 10.94 -15.29 18.61
C PRO A 311 11.29 -13.88 19.07
N VAL A 312 11.66 -13.04 18.12
CA VAL A 312 11.71 -11.58 18.27
C VAL A 312 10.55 -10.98 17.46
N PRO A 313 10.14 -9.72 17.75
CA PRO A 313 9.08 -9.07 17.00
C PRO A 313 9.30 -9.12 15.49
N GLY A 314 8.26 -9.50 14.76
CA GLY A 314 8.22 -9.62 13.32
C GLY A 314 7.19 -8.70 12.69
N ARG A 315 6.59 -9.17 11.60
CA ARG A 315 5.64 -8.43 10.78
C ARG A 315 4.46 -9.28 10.35
N TYR A 316 3.28 -8.68 10.39
CA TYR A 316 2.10 -9.16 9.70
C TYR A 316 2.05 -8.60 8.29
N LYS A 317 1.86 -9.49 7.29
CA LYS A 317 1.36 -9.10 5.98
C LYS A 317 -0.17 -9.04 6.08
N MET A 318 -0.67 -7.82 6.07
CA MET A 318 -2.09 -7.50 6.10
C MET A 318 -2.56 -7.22 4.67
N VAL A 319 -3.70 -7.74 4.25
CA VAL A 319 -4.23 -7.57 2.89
C VAL A 319 -5.67 -7.09 2.88
N LYS A 320 -6.02 -6.27 1.89
CA LYS A 320 -7.40 -5.83 1.67
C LYS A 320 -7.79 -6.04 0.22
N VAL A 321 -8.83 -6.84 0.00
CA VAL A 321 -9.44 -6.99 -1.32
C VAL A 321 -10.29 -5.76 -1.62
N LEU A 322 -10.04 -5.13 -2.76
CA LEU A 322 -10.81 -3.99 -3.24
C LEU A 322 -11.98 -4.49 -4.12
N PRO A 323 -13.19 -3.91 -4.01
CA PRO A 323 -14.34 -4.37 -4.79
C PRO A 323 -14.12 -4.29 -6.31
N ASN A 324 -14.41 -5.38 -7.03
CA ASN A 324 -14.30 -5.48 -8.49
C ASN A 324 -15.15 -4.47 -9.26
N GLU A 325 -16.19 -3.90 -8.64
CA GLU A 325 -17.01 -2.84 -9.26
C GLU A 325 -16.17 -1.60 -9.62
N ASN A 326 -15.06 -1.35 -8.92
CA ASN A 326 -14.13 -0.26 -9.23
C ASN A 326 -13.35 -0.51 -10.53
N ASN A 327 -12.98 -1.77 -10.82
CA ASN A 327 -12.36 -2.16 -12.09
C ASN A 327 -13.37 -2.11 -13.25
N ALA A 328 -14.63 -2.44 -12.98
CA ALA A 328 -15.72 -2.28 -13.95
C ALA A 328 -16.00 -0.80 -14.26
N LEU A 329 -15.78 0.14 -13.33
CA LEU A 329 -15.96 1.58 -13.57
C LEU A 329 -14.86 2.19 -14.46
N VAL A 330 -13.61 1.73 -14.32
CA VAL A 330 -12.52 2.11 -15.23
C VAL A 330 -12.79 1.54 -16.64
N ASN A 331 -13.21 0.28 -16.72
CA ASN A 331 -13.54 -0.38 -17.98
C ASN A 331 -14.86 0.09 -18.63
N LYS A 332 -15.85 0.56 -17.87
CA LYS A 332 -17.08 1.18 -18.42
C LYS A 332 -16.90 2.63 -18.83
N ALA A 333 -16.04 3.40 -18.16
CA ALA A 333 -15.76 4.77 -18.55
C ALA A 333 -15.13 4.87 -19.95
N ALA A 334 -14.44 3.80 -20.41
CA ALA A 334 -13.92 3.69 -21.77
C ALA A 334 -14.92 3.09 -22.80
N LYS A 335 -16.05 2.50 -22.37
CA LYS A 335 -16.98 1.76 -23.25
C LYS A 335 -18.43 2.25 -23.27
N SER A 336 -18.73 3.38 -22.64
CA SER A 336 -20.07 3.99 -22.69
C SER A 336 -19.96 5.51 -22.72
N GLU A 337 -19.38 6.06 -23.78
CA GLU A 337 -19.87 7.33 -24.29
C GLU A 337 -21.26 7.07 -24.89
N THR A 338 -22.27 6.99 -24.04
CA THR A 338 -23.62 7.32 -24.48
C THR A 338 -23.54 8.74 -25.03
N ASN A 339 -24.00 8.95 -26.27
CA ASN A 339 -24.13 10.25 -26.97
C ASN A 339 -25.13 11.19 -26.25
N VAL A 340 -24.95 11.42 -24.96
CA VAL A 340 -25.71 12.40 -24.19
C VAL A 340 -25.03 13.75 -24.42
N LYS A 341 -25.72 14.62 -25.13
CA LYS A 341 -25.28 16.00 -25.35
C LYS A 341 -25.49 16.78 -24.06
N VAL A 342 -24.40 17.22 -23.44
CA VAL A 342 -24.42 18.03 -22.22
C VAL A 342 -24.16 19.48 -22.55
N GLU A 343 -25.04 20.36 -22.06
CA GLU A 343 -24.89 21.81 -22.19
C GLU A 343 -24.82 22.42 -20.79
N VAL A 344 -23.81 23.25 -20.54
CA VAL A 344 -23.68 24.04 -19.31
C VAL A 344 -23.90 25.49 -19.68
N LEU A 345 -25.03 26.04 -19.24
CA LEU A 345 -25.47 27.38 -19.60
C LEU A 345 -25.36 28.29 -18.38
N GLN A 346 -24.84 29.50 -18.54
CA GLN A 346 -24.94 30.53 -17.51
C GLN A 346 -26.41 30.75 -17.18
N ALA A 347 -26.77 30.66 -15.90
CA ALA A 347 -28.16 30.79 -15.47
C ALA A 347 -28.62 32.25 -15.55
N LEU A 348 -29.83 32.46 -16.06
CA LEU A 348 -30.47 33.77 -16.14
C LEU A 348 -31.37 33.99 -14.93
N MET A 349 -31.81 35.24 -14.71
CA MET A 349 -32.75 35.56 -13.62
C MET A 349 -34.04 34.72 -13.65
N THR A 350 -34.47 34.30 -14.84
CA THR A 350 -35.63 33.41 -15.03
C THR A 350 -35.40 32.00 -14.48
N ASP A 351 -34.14 31.56 -14.36
CA ASP A 351 -33.77 30.23 -13.85
C ASP A 351 -33.70 30.17 -12.32
N LYS A 352 -33.82 31.32 -11.63
CA LYS A 352 -33.74 31.43 -10.16
C LYS A 352 -34.65 30.46 -9.43
N THR A 353 -35.92 30.38 -9.85
CA THR A 353 -36.90 29.47 -9.26
C THR A 353 -36.58 28.01 -9.56
N VAL A 354 -36.07 27.72 -10.77
CA VAL A 354 -35.67 26.36 -11.17
C VAL A 354 -34.53 25.86 -10.28
N ILE A 355 -33.46 26.66 -10.14
CA ILE A 355 -32.31 26.29 -9.29
C ILE A 355 -32.73 26.17 -7.83
N LYS A 356 -33.58 27.08 -7.33
CA LYS A 356 -34.15 27.00 -5.97
C LYS A 356 -34.88 25.67 -5.74
N ASN A 357 -35.63 25.18 -6.72
CA ASN A 357 -36.33 23.90 -6.63
C ASN A 357 -35.36 22.71 -6.73
N LEU A 358 -34.35 22.78 -7.60
CA LEU A 358 -33.31 21.76 -7.71
C LEU A 358 -32.49 21.62 -6.41
N VAL A 359 -32.27 22.73 -5.69
CA VAL A 359 -31.58 22.74 -4.38
C VAL A 359 -32.30 21.85 -3.36
N GLN A 360 -33.63 21.70 -3.43
CA GLN A 360 -34.37 20.81 -2.53
C GLN A 360 -33.96 19.34 -2.72
N PHE A 361 -33.79 18.89 -3.96
CA PHE A 361 -33.30 17.54 -4.27
C PHE A 361 -31.82 17.36 -3.94
N TYR A 362 -31.03 18.42 -4.10
CA TYR A 362 -29.64 18.44 -3.67
C TYR A 362 -29.53 18.23 -2.15
N ILE A 363 -30.29 18.96 -1.34
CA ILE A 363 -30.28 18.80 0.13
C ILE A 363 -30.83 17.42 0.52
N TYR A 364 -31.90 16.96 -0.12
CA TYR A 364 -32.43 15.61 0.09
C TYR A 364 -31.35 14.54 -0.11
N ASP A 365 -30.56 14.61 -1.18
CA ASP A 365 -29.45 13.67 -1.39
C ASP A 365 -28.33 13.81 -0.35
N PHE A 366 -28.14 15.00 0.23
CA PHE A 366 -27.18 15.21 1.31
C PHE A 366 -27.63 14.61 2.64
N THR A 367 -28.94 14.38 2.85
CA THR A 367 -29.45 13.71 4.06
C THR A 367 -28.91 12.28 4.24
N GLU A 368 -28.39 11.65 3.18
CA GLU A 368 -27.65 10.39 3.30
C GLU A 368 -26.35 10.53 4.12
N PHE A 369 -25.84 11.76 4.25
CA PHE A 369 -24.55 12.08 4.89
C PHE A 369 -24.68 13.11 6.03
N THR A 370 -25.84 13.73 6.19
CA THR A 370 -26.14 14.78 7.17
C THR A 370 -27.46 14.48 7.90
N ASN A 371 -27.73 15.21 8.98
CA ASN A 371 -28.99 15.09 9.74
C ASN A 371 -29.98 16.22 9.41
N GLU A 372 -29.97 16.72 8.18
CA GLU A 372 -30.82 17.85 7.75
C GLU A 372 -32.31 17.50 7.88
N ARG A 373 -33.12 18.50 8.26
CA ARG A 373 -34.56 18.34 8.51
C ARG A 373 -35.36 19.29 7.64
N ILE A 374 -36.55 18.83 7.24
CA ILE A 374 -37.55 19.69 6.59
C ILE A 374 -38.22 20.61 7.63
N ASN A 375 -38.72 21.74 7.16
CA ASN A 375 -39.59 22.63 7.93
C ASN A 375 -41.07 22.17 7.89
N GLU A 376 -41.94 22.88 8.59
CA GLU A 376 -43.38 22.62 8.67
C GLU A 376 -44.09 22.68 7.29
N GLN A 377 -43.48 23.35 6.31
CA GLN A 377 -43.99 23.47 4.94
C GLN A 377 -43.52 22.33 4.01
N GLY A 378 -42.81 21.33 4.54
CA GLY A 378 -42.35 20.17 3.78
C GLY A 378 -41.15 20.46 2.87
N THR A 379 -40.39 21.53 3.15
CA THR A 379 -39.22 21.95 2.36
C THR A 379 -37.96 21.97 3.22
N TYR A 380 -36.80 21.77 2.60
CA TYR A 380 -35.51 21.97 3.23
C TYR A 380 -35.15 23.47 3.28
N PRO A 381 -34.46 23.92 4.34
CA PRO A 381 -33.87 25.25 4.39
C PRO A 381 -33.00 25.51 3.16
N ILE A 382 -33.24 26.62 2.47
CA ILE A 382 -32.46 26.99 1.27
C ILE A 382 -31.05 27.40 1.70
N LEU A 383 -30.07 27.17 0.83
CA LEU A 383 -28.69 27.63 1.02
C LEU A 383 -28.67 29.13 1.36
N SER A 384 -28.07 29.49 2.49
CA SER A 384 -28.13 30.85 3.04
C SER A 384 -27.57 31.90 2.09
N ASP A 385 -26.60 31.55 1.25
CA ASP A 385 -25.96 32.42 0.25
C ASP A 385 -26.55 32.30 -1.16
N LEU A 386 -27.64 31.55 -1.37
CA LEU A 386 -28.22 31.37 -2.72
C LEU A 386 -28.68 32.68 -3.35
N HIS A 387 -29.11 33.66 -2.55
CA HIS A 387 -29.57 34.96 -3.03
C HIS A 387 -28.47 35.73 -3.77
N LYS A 388 -27.22 35.60 -3.33
CA LYS A 388 -26.06 36.34 -3.88
C LYS A 388 -25.78 36.05 -5.35
N TYR A 389 -26.16 34.86 -5.84
CA TYR A 389 -26.03 34.47 -7.24
C TYR A 389 -26.93 35.25 -8.21
N TRP A 390 -27.81 36.10 -7.68
CA TRP A 390 -28.80 36.86 -8.46
C TRP A 390 -28.71 38.38 -8.25
N GLU A 391 -27.78 38.85 -7.41
CA GLU A 391 -27.73 40.23 -6.91
C GLU A 391 -26.71 41.12 -7.64
N ASN A 392 -26.27 40.74 -8.86
CA ASN A 392 -25.23 41.44 -9.63
C ASN A 392 -23.93 41.67 -8.83
N HIS A 393 -23.55 40.69 -7.98
CA HIS A 393 -22.27 40.71 -7.30
C HIS A 393 -21.17 40.07 -8.16
N ASP A 394 -20.09 40.82 -8.37
CA ASP A 394 -18.89 40.32 -9.03
C ASP A 394 -18.41 39.04 -8.33
N GLY A 395 -18.29 37.95 -9.09
CA GLY A 395 -17.72 36.69 -8.63
C GLY A 395 -18.69 35.55 -8.29
N TYR A 396 -20.02 35.75 -8.28
CA TYR A 396 -20.99 34.66 -8.08
C TYR A 396 -21.60 34.20 -9.41
N ASN A 397 -21.33 32.96 -9.82
CA ASN A 397 -21.77 32.40 -11.09
C ASN A 397 -22.64 31.16 -10.88
N ALA A 398 -23.86 31.19 -11.40
CA ALA A 398 -24.77 30.06 -11.42
C ALA A 398 -24.87 29.50 -12.84
N TYR A 399 -24.90 28.17 -12.96
CA TYR A 399 -25.04 27.47 -14.22
C TYR A 399 -26.16 26.43 -14.14
N LEU A 400 -26.94 26.33 -15.20
CA LEU A 400 -27.92 25.26 -15.40
C LEU A 400 -27.31 24.19 -16.31
N ILE A 401 -27.40 22.93 -15.88
CA ILE A 401 -26.92 21.80 -16.67
C ILE A 401 -28.11 21.19 -17.40
N LYS A 402 -28.00 21.02 -18.72
CA LYS A 402 -28.95 20.28 -19.53
C LYS A 402 -28.31 19.03 -20.13
N ALA A 403 -29.07 17.94 -20.19
CA ALA A 403 -28.70 16.70 -20.88
C ALA A 403 -29.77 16.37 -21.90
N ASN A 404 -29.41 16.33 -23.19
CA ASN A 404 -30.34 16.17 -24.31
C ASN A 404 -31.52 17.16 -24.27
N GLY A 405 -31.26 18.41 -23.85
CA GLY A 405 -32.26 19.47 -23.72
C GLY A 405 -33.09 19.45 -22.43
N GLU A 406 -33.07 18.36 -21.66
CA GLU A 406 -33.74 18.27 -20.35
C GLU A 406 -32.87 18.86 -19.22
N ILE A 407 -33.48 19.46 -18.20
CA ILE A 407 -32.76 19.93 -17.00
C ILE A 407 -32.17 18.73 -16.27
N ALA A 408 -30.85 18.72 -16.12
CA ALA A 408 -30.10 17.64 -15.49
C ALA A 408 -29.52 18.01 -14.13
N GLY A 409 -29.33 19.30 -13.84
CA GLY A 409 -28.68 19.74 -12.62
C GLY A 409 -28.27 21.21 -12.63
N PHE A 410 -27.39 21.58 -11.70
CA PHE A 410 -26.84 22.94 -11.61
C PHE A 410 -25.40 22.94 -11.06
N VAL A 411 -24.69 24.03 -11.31
CA VAL A 411 -23.39 24.34 -10.70
C VAL A 411 -23.42 25.75 -10.14
N LEU A 412 -22.91 25.93 -8.92
CA LEU A 412 -22.71 27.22 -8.29
C LEU A 412 -21.22 27.42 -8.03
N VAL A 413 -20.64 28.46 -8.64
CA VAL A 413 -19.24 28.85 -8.49
C VAL A 413 -19.17 30.23 -7.85
N LYS A 414 -18.31 30.41 -6.85
CA LYS A 414 -18.03 31.75 -6.29
C LYS A 414 -16.55 32.06 -6.27
N GLN A 415 -16.18 33.30 -6.56
CA GLN A 415 -14.82 33.78 -6.41
C GLN A 415 -14.53 34.02 -4.93
N LEU A 416 -13.33 33.65 -4.48
CA LEU A 416 -12.86 33.92 -3.13
C LEU A 416 -12.13 35.27 -3.08
N GLU A 417 -12.36 36.01 -2.00
CA GLU A 417 -11.92 37.40 -1.82
C GLU A 417 -10.39 37.55 -1.72
N ASP A 418 -9.69 36.49 -1.33
CA ASP A 418 -8.29 36.49 -0.91
C ASP A 418 -7.28 36.14 -2.02
N GLU A 419 -7.67 35.43 -3.09
CA GLU A 419 -6.68 34.88 -4.05
C GLU A 419 -7.06 34.93 -5.55
N ARG A 420 -8.13 35.62 -5.97
CA ARG A 420 -8.76 35.42 -7.30
C ARG A 420 -9.01 33.92 -7.60
N SER A 421 -9.17 33.10 -6.58
CA SER A 421 -9.42 31.67 -6.69
C SER A 421 -10.92 31.41 -6.80
N HIS A 422 -11.29 30.29 -7.41
CA HIS A 422 -12.68 29.91 -7.66
C HIS A 422 -13.08 28.77 -6.76
N LYS A 423 -14.21 28.90 -6.08
CA LYS A 423 -14.81 27.85 -5.29
C LYS A 423 -15.97 27.23 -6.04
N LEU A 424 -15.87 25.94 -6.33
CA LEU A 424 -17.03 25.14 -6.74
C LEU A 424 -17.86 24.86 -5.48
N ALA A 425 -18.84 25.72 -5.23
CA ALA A 425 -19.58 25.77 -3.97
C ALA A 425 -20.63 24.65 -3.89
N HIS A 426 -21.41 24.48 -4.97
CA HIS A 426 -22.44 23.45 -5.05
C HIS A 426 -22.48 22.86 -6.46
N PHE A 427 -22.66 21.55 -6.53
CA PHE A 427 -22.74 20.81 -7.77
C PHE A 427 -23.71 19.66 -7.60
N PHE A 428 -24.70 19.59 -8.49
CA PHE A 428 -25.77 18.61 -8.38
C PHE A 428 -26.16 18.07 -9.75
N ILE A 429 -26.31 16.75 -9.82
CA ILE A 429 -26.86 16.02 -10.97
C ILE A 429 -28.02 15.17 -10.48
N LEU A 430 -29.19 15.29 -11.11
CA LEU A 430 -30.36 14.47 -10.81
C LEU A 430 -30.05 12.98 -11.01
N ARG A 431 -30.64 12.14 -10.16
CA ARG A 431 -30.38 10.68 -10.14
C ARG A 431 -30.54 10.01 -11.51
N LYS A 432 -31.56 10.42 -12.31
CA LYS A 432 -31.81 9.94 -13.69
C LYS A 432 -30.59 10.09 -14.62
N PHE A 433 -29.78 11.12 -14.44
CA PHE A 433 -28.63 11.43 -15.32
C PHE A 433 -27.28 10.98 -14.74
N ARG A 434 -27.27 10.32 -13.58
CA ARG A 434 -26.04 9.79 -12.97
C ARG A 434 -25.54 8.57 -13.73
N ARG A 435 -24.22 8.33 -13.66
CA ARG A 435 -23.53 7.22 -14.33
C ARG A 435 -23.63 7.22 -15.88
N ALA A 436 -24.17 8.27 -16.48
CA ALA A 436 -24.23 8.48 -17.94
C ALA A 436 -23.21 9.51 -18.45
N GLY A 437 -22.16 9.81 -17.67
CA GLY A 437 -21.12 10.78 -18.04
C GLY A 437 -21.48 12.27 -17.87
N VAL A 438 -22.76 12.60 -17.62
CA VAL A 438 -23.25 13.99 -17.55
C VAL A 438 -22.49 14.86 -16.57
N GLY A 439 -22.28 14.38 -15.33
CA GLY A 439 -21.55 15.15 -14.32
C GLY A 439 -20.09 15.43 -14.69
N LYS A 440 -19.42 14.46 -15.33
CA LYS A 440 -18.02 14.62 -15.78
C LYS A 440 -17.92 15.68 -16.88
N GLN A 441 -18.81 15.62 -17.87
CA GLN A 441 -18.86 16.62 -18.95
C GLN A 441 -19.17 18.01 -18.40
N ALA A 442 -20.13 18.14 -17.49
CA ALA A 442 -20.50 19.41 -16.89
C ALA A 442 -19.35 20.03 -16.08
N ALA A 443 -18.68 19.24 -15.23
CA ALA A 443 -17.54 19.71 -14.45
C ALA A 443 -16.37 20.17 -15.36
N ARG A 444 -16.07 19.42 -16.42
CA ARG A 444 -15.05 19.80 -17.42
C ARG A 444 -15.40 21.10 -18.14
N ALA A 445 -16.66 21.29 -18.53
CA ALA A 445 -17.10 22.53 -19.17
C ALA A 445 -16.89 23.74 -18.24
N VAL A 446 -17.21 23.59 -16.95
CA VAL A 446 -16.98 24.65 -15.96
C VAL A 446 -15.50 24.93 -15.75
N PHE A 447 -14.68 23.91 -15.48
CA PHE A 447 -13.24 24.08 -15.28
C PHE A 447 -12.53 24.63 -16.53
N GLY A 448 -12.93 24.21 -17.73
CA GLY A 448 -12.37 24.72 -18.98
C GLY A 448 -12.78 26.17 -19.30
N SER A 449 -13.82 26.71 -18.66
CA SER A 449 -14.26 28.08 -18.88
C SER A 449 -13.59 29.11 -17.97
N ILE A 450 -12.95 28.67 -16.88
CA ILE A 450 -12.33 29.54 -15.88
C ILE A 450 -10.97 28.95 -15.46
N THR A 451 -9.90 29.58 -15.91
CA THR A 451 -8.52 29.21 -15.52
C THR A 451 -8.17 29.79 -14.14
N GLY A 452 -7.17 29.19 -13.49
CA GLY A 452 -6.66 29.64 -12.20
C GLY A 452 -6.81 28.61 -11.07
N LYS A 453 -6.73 29.10 -9.84
CA LYS A 453 -6.80 28.27 -8.63
C LYS A 453 -8.24 27.92 -8.31
N TRP A 454 -8.49 26.67 -7.95
CA TRP A 454 -9.78 26.15 -7.57
C TRP A 454 -9.77 25.57 -6.16
N GLU A 455 -10.88 25.76 -5.43
CA GLU A 455 -11.19 25.09 -4.17
C GLU A 455 -12.49 24.30 -4.30
N LEU A 456 -12.50 23.05 -3.83
CA LEU A 456 -13.68 22.20 -3.81
C LEU A 456 -13.81 21.50 -2.45
N ASN A 457 -14.97 21.68 -1.81
CA ASN A 457 -15.25 21.10 -0.49
C ASN A 457 -16.18 19.90 -0.61
N GLN A 458 -15.85 18.82 0.10
CA GLN A 458 -16.68 17.63 0.25
C GLN A 458 -16.85 17.31 1.75
N LEU A 459 -17.94 16.63 2.10
CA LEU A 459 -18.04 16.00 3.42
C LEU A 459 -17.10 14.79 3.49
N GLU A 460 -16.39 14.62 4.61
CA GLU A 460 -15.43 13.52 4.80
C GLU A 460 -16.07 12.12 4.70
N ASN A 461 -17.38 12.01 4.99
CA ASN A 461 -18.14 10.76 4.92
C ASN A 461 -18.84 10.54 3.57
N ASN A 462 -18.76 11.47 2.62
CA ASN A 462 -19.37 11.33 1.29
C ASN A 462 -18.41 10.68 0.29
N TYR A 463 -18.12 9.39 0.52
CA TYR A 463 -17.20 8.60 -0.31
C TYR A 463 -17.56 8.60 -1.81
N PRO A 464 -18.84 8.55 -2.23
CA PRO A 464 -19.19 8.65 -3.65
C PRO A 464 -18.76 9.98 -4.30
N ALA A 465 -18.94 11.10 -3.60
CA ALA A 465 -18.50 12.41 -4.09
C ALA A 465 -16.98 12.51 -4.13
N ILE A 466 -16.28 12.01 -3.09
CA ILE A 466 -14.82 11.97 -3.04
C ILE A 466 -14.26 11.20 -4.25
N ALA A 467 -14.80 10.01 -4.53
CA ALA A 467 -14.39 9.20 -5.68
C ALA A 467 -14.65 9.88 -7.03
N PHE A 468 -15.81 10.54 -7.18
CA PHE A 468 -16.15 11.29 -8.39
C PHE A 468 -15.17 12.46 -8.62
N TRP A 469 -14.95 13.30 -7.60
CA TRP A 469 -14.11 14.49 -7.74
C TRP A 469 -12.64 14.16 -7.91
N ASN A 470 -12.13 13.12 -7.23
CA ASN A 470 -10.76 12.68 -7.43
C ASN A 470 -10.51 12.31 -8.90
N ARG A 471 -11.43 11.60 -9.54
CA ARG A 471 -11.31 11.24 -10.96
C ARG A 471 -11.40 12.46 -11.90
N VAL A 472 -12.34 13.36 -11.65
CA VAL A 472 -12.49 14.57 -12.49
C VAL A 472 -11.28 15.49 -12.35
N ILE A 473 -10.80 15.70 -11.13
CA ILE A 473 -9.69 16.61 -10.84
C ILE A 473 -8.37 15.99 -11.29
N SER A 474 -8.13 14.68 -11.14
CA SER A 474 -6.88 14.06 -11.59
C SER A 474 -6.66 14.18 -13.10
N GLU A 475 -7.74 14.25 -13.88
CA GLU A 475 -7.68 14.44 -15.32
C GLU A 475 -7.57 15.92 -15.73
N ALA A 476 -8.03 16.83 -14.87
CA ALA A 476 -8.11 18.26 -15.16
C ALA A 476 -6.95 19.08 -14.57
N ALA A 477 -6.39 18.62 -13.44
CA ALA A 477 -5.34 19.29 -12.69
C ALA A 477 -3.99 18.58 -12.91
N GLY A 478 -2.93 19.38 -13.01
CA GLY A 478 -1.55 18.89 -13.03
C GLY A 478 -1.05 18.45 -11.64
N LEU A 479 0.25 18.64 -11.37
CA LEU A 479 0.91 18.23 -10.13
C LEU A 479 0.48 19.02 -8.87
N ASP A 480 -0.31 20.09 -9.01
CA ASP A 480 -0.59 21.09 -7.97
C ASP A 480 -1.81 20.77 -7.07
N LEU A 481 -2.16 19.47 -6.88
CA LEU A 481 -3.27 19.07 -5.99
C LEU A 481 -2.82 19.02 -4.52
N MET A 482 -3.53 19.77 -3.67
CA MET A 482 -3.43 19.69 -2.21
C MET A 482 -4.78 19.32 -1.61
N VAL A 483 -4.77 18.49 -0.57
CA VAL A 483 -5.98 18.08 0.15
C VAL A 483 -5.84 18.48 1.60
N ARG A 484 -6.77 19.29 2.11
CA ARG A 484 -6.84 19.65 3.53
C ARG A 484 -8.05 18.98 4.17
N TYR A 485 -7.87 18.48 5.38
CA TYR A 485 -8.96 17.96 6.20
C TYR A 485 -9.20 18.92 7.36
N GLU A 486 -10.42 19.44 7.48
CA GLU A 486 -10.78 20.41 8.50
C GLU A 486 -12.27 20.34 8.82
N GLN A 487 -12.61 20.22 10.10
CA GLN A 487 -14.00 20.28 10.60
C GLN A 487 -14.97 19.34 9.86
N GLY A 488 -14.56 18.10 9.57
CA GLY A 488 -15.40 17.12 8.88
C GLY A 488 -15.51 17.34 7.37
N LYS A 489 -14.70 18.25 6.80
CA LYS A 489 -14.64 18.54 5.37
C LYS A 489 -13.30 18.12 4.79
N ARG A 490 -13.36 17.53 3.60
CA ARG A 490 -12.24 17.31 2.71
C ARG A 490 -12.22 18.44 1.68
N ILE A 491 -11.15 19.23 1.67
CA ILE A 491 -10.99 20.41 0.83
C ILE A 491 -9.89 20.13 -0.17
N GLN A 492 -10.21 20.14 -1.46
CA GLN A 492 -9.23 20.01 -2.52
C GLN A 492 -8.90 21.39 -3.08
N ARG A 493 -7.61 21.71 -3.18
CA ARG A 493 -7.10 22.88 -3.88
C ARG A 493 -6.24 22.43 -5.05
N PHE A 494 -6.51 22.97 -6.23
CA PHE A 494 -5.82 22.59 -7.47
C PHE A 494 -5.81 23.76 -8.47
N THR A 495 -4.98 23.67 -9.49
CA THR A 495 -4.85 24.71 -10.53
C THR A 495 -5.29 24.15 -11.88
N ILE A 496 -6.16 24.88 -12.58
CA ILE A 496 -6.51 24.64 -13.98
C ILE A 496 -5.77 25.66 -14.83
N ARG A 497 -5.03 25.17 -15.84
CA ARG A 497 -4.14 25.97 -16.69
C ARG A 497 -4.76 26.29 -18.03
#